data_AF-A0A7M4EBS8-F1
#
_entry.id   AF-A0A7M4EBS8-F1
#
_cell.length_a   1.000
_cell.length_b   1.000
_cell.length_c   1.000
_cell.angle_alpha   90.00
_cell.angle_beta   90.00
_cell.angle_gamma   90.00
#
_symmetry.space_group_name_H-M   'P 1'
#
loop_
_entity.id
_entity.type
_entity.pdbx_description
1 polymer ?
#
loop_
_entity_poly.entity_id
_entity_poly.type
_entity_poly.pdbx_seq_one_letter_code
_entity_poly.pdbx_strand_id
1 'polypeptide(L)'
;MENEFSDSEEKDQNEMSEGSLESLLLAEPSDSLSEKTRADSSDTDLEIEDAERSFGTVQGAELYLEACKLVGVVPTSYFLRNIEEPYINLNHHGLGPKGTKAIAIALVSNTTITHLELEDNWILAEGVICLAQMLRENCYIQELNISNNHLDTEGAEAICQMLMDNISCLRAIRLSGNNFREETAPYFAEALLGNYRVKELDLSHNEFSEKGGEHLGLMLANNETLEFLNLSWNHLRMKGAVAVSAGLRANGTLKILDLSWNGFGNEGALALGEALKVNNVLVQLDISTNHINNEGAEKLCKGLEVNGNLRILKMSNNPLTVEGAFLLITSIRKNPKSRMEEINISNVLVNENFLNLLDAVCQGHPELDVIYGGVGGYISKKPEQRPDPMKLIQNYLNERKLRLLDFFRTMDKDGSMKIPVAEFRKAMMQQSSILLDRAQIRELVQKLDGNRTGVVDYRGLVDTHKQMVQDQRCQLRREESRQKKERNKQFVERYLDCTFSKEKASWKMWTVHSEKKKLQIKRTNLVIPGGSEK
;
A
#
# COMPACT_ATOMS: atom_id res chain seq x y z
N MET A 1 -30.82 67.26 37.02
CA MET A 1 -31.92 66.80 36.15
C MET A 1 -31.97 65.30 36.34
N GLU A 2 -32.44 64.89 37.53
CA GLU A 2 -33.84 64.47 37.81
C GLU A 2 -34.14 63.13 37.12
N ASN A 3 -34.60 62.04 37.74
CA ASN A 3 -34.90 61.56 39.10
C ASN A 3 -34.90 60.01 38.93
N GLU A 4 -34.22 59.20 39.75
CA GLU A 4 -34.80 58.47 40.90
C GLU A 4 -36.25 57.96 40.71
N PHE A 5 -36.46 56.64 40.79
CA PHE A 5 -37.24 56.03 41.89
C PHE A 5 -37.12 54.49 41.92
N SER A 6 -37.05 54.01 43.16
CA SER A 6 -36.87 52.65 43.66
C SER A 6 -38.20 51.97 44.04
N ASP A 7 -38.08 50.70 44.49
CA ASP A 7 -38.97 49.97 45.43
C ASP A 7 -40.34 49.47 44.90
N SER A 8 -40.91 48.33 45.30
CA SER A 8 -40.62 47.28 46.30
C SER A 8 -41.67 46.15 46.17
N GLU A 9 -41.29 44.95 46.61
CA GLU A 9 -42.02 43.83 47.28
C GLU A 9 -43.55 43.62 47.16
N GLU A 10 -43.96 42.36 46.88
CA GLU A 10 -44.85 41.46 47.69
C GLU A 10 -45.10 40.14 46.90
N LYS A 11 -44.65 38.95 47.35
CA LYS A 11 -45.22 37.94 48.29
C LYS A 11 -46.44 37.15 47.79
N ASP A 12 -46.25 35.83 47.63
CA ASP A 12 -47.10 34.71 48.11
C ASP A 12 -46.39 33.37 47.74
N GLN A 13 -45.76 32.66 48.68
CA GLN A 13 -46.30 31.59 49.55
C GLN A 13 -46.89 30.37 48.82
N ASN A 14 -46.15 29.25 48.83
CA ASN A 14 -46.68 28.01 49.43
C ASN A 14 -45.55 27.06 49.87
N GLU A 15 -45.56 26.74 51.16
CA GLU A 15 -44.76 25.72 51.83
C GLU A 15 -45.35 24.32 51.59
N MET A 16 -44.53 23.27 51.69
CA MET A 16 -44.78 22.17 52.64
C MET A 16 -43.56 21.22 52.72
N SER A 17 -43.03 21.12 53.92
CA SER A 17 -42.12 20.08 54.42
C SER A 17 -42.91 19.03 55.20
N GLU A 18 -42.43 17.79 55.19
CA GLU A 18 -42.43 16.73 56.24
C GLU A 18 -42.26 15.38 55.51
N GLY A 19 -41.46 14.40 55.93
CA GLY A 19 -41.09 13.99 57.28
C GLY A 19 -41.64 12.59 57.55
N SER A 20 -40.75 11.59 57.58
CA SER A 20 -40.89 10.26 58.20
C SER A 20 -41.86 9.21 57.59
N LEU A 21 -41.30 8.06 57.17
CA LEU A 21 -41.84 6.75 57.53
C LEU A 21 -40.78 5.64 57.38
N GLU A 22 -40.43 5.18 58.57
CA GLU A 22 -39.57 4.13 59.06
C GLU A 22 -39.90 2.70 58.54
N SER A 23 -38.84 1.93 58.28
CA SER A 23 -38.66 0.50 58.62
C SER A 23 -39.38 -0.63 57.87
N LEU A 24 -38.71 -1.80 57.95
CA LEU A 24 -39.12 -3.20 57.67
C LEU A 24 -38.76 -3.70 56.25
N LEU A 25 -37.84 -4.66 56.00
CA LEU A 25 -37.38 -5.82 56.79
C LEU A 25 -36.05 -6.43 56.27
N LEU A 26 -35.18 -6.79 57.24
CA LEU A 26 -34.29 -7.96 57.38
C LEU A 26 -33.10 -8.15 56.41
N ALA A 27 -31.83 -7.98 56.82
CA ALA A 27 -31.01 -8.61 57.87
C ALA A 27 -30.23 -9.86 57.39
N GLU A 28 -28.91 -9.70 57.27
CA GLU A 28 -27.90 -10.76 57.24
C GLU A 28 -27.74 -11.42 58.63
N PRO A 29 -27.08 -12.59 58.69
CA PRO A 29 -26.20 -12.85 59.82
C PRO A 29 -24.81 -13.35 59.40
N SER A 30 -23.78 -12.73 59.97
CA SER A 30 -22.45 -13.29 60.21
C SER A 30 -22.45 -14.08 61.52
N ASP A 31 -21.87 -15.30 61.57
CA ASP A 31 -20.66 -15.57 62.39
C ASP A 31 -20.17 -17.03 62.39
N SER A 32 -18.83 -17.14 62.32
CA SER A 32 -17.88 -18.09 62.94
C SER A 32 -17.98 -19.63 62.84
N LEU A 33 -16.99 -20.19 62.11
CA LEU A 33 -16.00 -21.24 62.45
C LEU A 33 -16.35 -22.39 63.44
N SER A 34 -16.20 -23.64 62.96
CA SER A 34 -15.42 -24.68 63.67
C SER A 34 -14.96 -25.81 62.72
N GLU A 35 -13.77 -26.32 63.02
CA GLU A 35 -12.91 -27.21 62.22
C GLU A 35 -12.99 -28.69 62.66
N LYS A 36 -12.66 -29.60 61.71
CA LYS A 36 -12.02 -30.94 61.84
C LYS A 36 -12.85 -32.19 62.25
N THR A 37 -12.90 -33.17 61.33
CA THR A 37 -12.10 -34.45 61.30
C THR A 37 -12.44 -35.27 60.01
N ARG A 38 -11.49 -35.60 59.12
CA ARG A 38 -10.80 -36.91 58.87
C ARG A 38 -11.72 -38.15 58.83
N ALA A 39 -11.61 -39.17 57.97
CA ALA A 39 -10.84 -39.56 56.77
C ALA A 39 -11.41 -40.93 56.31
N ASP A 40 -11.24 -41.33 55.03
CA ASP A 40 -11.20 -42.69 54.43
C ASP A 40 -11.86 -42.67 53.03
N SER A 41 -11.12 -42.66 51.92
CA SER A 41 -10.36 -43.74 51.25
C SER A 41 -11.22 -44.70 50.42
N SER A 42 -11.25 -44.44 49.10
CA SER A 42 -11.37 -45.40 47.99
C SER A 42 -11.31 -44.56 46.71
N ASP A 43 -10.15 -44.31 46.09
CA ASP A 43 -9.33 -45.25 45.32
C ASP A 43 -10.12 -45.99 44.23
N THR A 44 -10.44 -45.25 43.18
CA THR A 44 -10.74 -45.77 41.84
C THR A 44 -10.08 -44.84 40.83
N ASP A 45 -8.78 -45.05 40.60
CA ASP A 45 -8.08 -44.57 39.42
C ASP A 45 -8.64 -45.29 38.19
N LEU A 46 -9.62 -44.66 37.54
CA LEU A 46 -9.90 -44.91 36.13
C LEU A 46 -9.04 -43.92 35.35
N GLU A 47 -7.89 -44.40 34.88
CA GLU A 47 -7.13 -43.74 33.82
C GLU A 47 -8.01 -43.68 32.56
N ILE A 48 -8.79 -42.61 32.44
CA ILE A 48 -9.21 -42.13 31.14
C ILE A 48 -7.97 -41.43 30.60
N GLU A 49 -7.33 -42.07 29.62
CA GLU A 49 -6.43 -41.37 28.70
C GLU A 49 -7.24 -40.26 28.04
N ASP A 50 -7.27 -39.09 28.68
CA ASP A 50 -7.65 -37.84 28.06
C ASP A 50 -6.61 -37.61 26.97
N ALA A 51 -6.95 -38.09 25.77
CA ALA A 51 -6.44 -37.53 24.54
C ALA A 51 -6.56 -36.01 24.71
N GLU A 52 -5.41 -35.34 24.76
CA GLU A 52 -5.27 -33.88 24.80
C GLU A 52 -6.06 -33.25 23.65
N ARG A 53 -7.37 -33.12 23.82
CA ARG A 53 -8.18 -32.19 23.07
C ARG A 53 -7.93 -30.86 23.73
N SER A 54 -7.17 -30.03 23.04
CA SER A 54 -7.04 -28.61 23.35
C SER A 54 -8.42 -28.00 23.64
N PHE A 55 -8.76 -27.79 24.90
CA PHE A 55 -10.02 -27.19 25.36
C PHE A 55 -10.09 -25.66 25.10
N GLY A 56 -9.31 -25.13 24.14
CA GLY A 56 -9.19 -23.70 23.85
C GLY A 56 -9.95 -23.19 22.62
N THR A 57 -10.50 -24.07 21.78
CA THR A 57 -10.80 -23.73 20.37
C THR A 57 -12.27 -23.82 19.96
N VAL A 58 -13.16 -24.24 20.88
CA VAL A 58 -14.54 -24.64 20.51
C VAL A 58 -15.54 -23.47 20.54
N GLN A 59 -15.37 -22.46 21.39
CA GLN A 59 -16.44 -21.47 21.61
C GLN A 59 -16.67 -20.53 20.41
N GLY A 60 -15.62 -19.95 19.83
CA GLY A 60 -15.76 -19.00 18.71
C GLY A 60 -16.28 -19.64 17.42
N ALA A 61 -15.75 -20.81 17.07
CA ALA A 61 -16.16 -21.56 15.89
C ALA A 61 -17.59 -22.10 16.01
N GLU A 62 -17.98 -22.61 17.19
CA GLU A 62 -19.34 -23.09 17.44
C GLU A 62 -20.35 -21.93 17.43
N LEU A 63 -20.02 -20.79 18.06
CA LEU A 63 -20.84 -19.58 18.00
C LEU A 63 -21.04 -19.09 16.57
N TYR A 64 -20.00 -19.13 15.73
CA TYR A 64 -20.13 -18.76 14.32
C TYR A 64 -21.05 -19.71 13.55
N LEU A 65 -20.91 -21.03 13.75
CA LEU A 65 -21.78 -22.02 13.10
C LEU A 65 -23.24 -21.86 13.53
N GLU A 66 -23.50 -21.66 14.81
CA GLU A 66 -24.83 -21.36 15.36
C GLU A 66 -25.40 -20.05 14.78
N ALA A 67 -24.58 -18.99 14.74
CA ALA A 67 -24.98 -17.71 14.17
C ALA A 67 -25.33 -17.85 12.68
N CYS A 68 -24.54 -18.58 11.90
CA CYS A 68 -24.83 -18.85 10.49
C CYS A 68 -26.16 -19.59 10.28
N LYS A 69 -26.47 -20.58 11.13
CA LYS A 69 -27.76 -21.27 11.11
C LYS A 69 -28.90 -20.30 11.42
N LEU A 70 -28.73 -19.45 12.44
CA LEU A 70 -29.73 -18.47 12.87
C LEU A 70 -30.06 -17.46 11.77
N VAL A 71 -29.04 -16.91 11.10
CA VAL A 71 -29.24 -15.91 10.04
C VAL A 71 -29.52 -16.53 8.66
N GLY A 72 -29.40 -17.84 8.52
CA GLY A 72 -29.65 -18.59 7.29
C GLY A 72 -28.59 -18.37 6.21
N VAL A 73 -27.30 -18.40 6.57
CA VAL A 73 -26.17 -18.24 5.63
C VAL A 73 -25.23 -19.44 5.68
N VAL A 74 -24.52 -19.68 4.58
CA VAL A 74 -23.49 -20.73 4.52
C VAL A 74 -22.24 -20.22 5.25
N PRO A 75 -21.69 -20.96 6.24
CA PRO A 75 -20.48 -20.55 6.93
C PRO A 75 -19.27 -20.41 6.00
N THR A 76 -18.52 -19.32 6.17
CA THR A 76 -17.26 -19.12 5.45
C THR A 76 -16.18 -20.00 6.07
N SER A 77 -15.78 -21.03 5.33
CA SER A 77 -14.77 -22.00 5.82
C SER A 77 -13.42 -21.37 6.16
N TYR A 78 -13.03 -20.29 5.48
CA TYR A 78 -11.82 -19.54 5.80
C TYR A 78 -11.90 -18.91 7.18
N PHE A 79 -13.04 -18.30 7.53
CA PHE A 79 -13.25 -17.71 8.85
C PHE A 79 -13.08 -18.74 9.97
N LEU A 80 -13.69 -19.92 9.82
CA LEU A 80 -13.58 -21.02 10.79
C LEU A 80 -12.14 -21.50 11.00
N ARG A 81 -11.33 -21.53 9.95
CA ARG A 81 -9.94 -22.01 10.02
C ARG A 81 -8.99 -20.97 10.63
N ASN A 82 -9.38 -19.70 10.62
CA ASN A 82 -8.50 -18.59 10.94
C ASN A 82 -9.01 -17.72 12.10
N ILE A 83 -10.06 -18.11 12.81
CA ILE A 83 -10.65 -17.33 13.91
C ILE A 83 -9.69 -17.15 15.10
N GLU A 84 -8.67 -18.01 15.21
CA GLU A 84 -7.64 -17.94 16.25
C GLU A 84 -6.43 -17.09 15.83
N GLU A 85 -6.35 -16.70 14.55
CA GLU A 85 -5.25 -15.88 14.04
C GLU A 85 -5.51 -14.39 14.33
N PRO A 86 -4.46 -13.61 14.63
CA PRO A 86 -4.60 -12.18 14.91
C PRO A 86 -4.97 -11.35 13.68
N TYR A 87 -4.67 -11.86 12.49
CA TYR A 87 -4.97 -11.23 11.21
C TYR A 87 -5.90 -12.13 10.41
N ILE A 88 -7.05 -11.59 10.03
CA ILE A 88 -8.02 -12.31 9.21
C ILE A 88 -8.40 -11.50 7.98
N ASN A 89 -8.27 -12.15 6.82
CA ASN A 89 -8.62 -11.56 5.53
C ASN A 89 -9.79 -12.28 4.90
N LEU A 90 -10.92 -11.58 4.85
CA LEU A 90 -12.18 -12.02 4.27
C LEU A 90 -12.59 -11.12 3.11
N ASN A 91 -11.65 -10.46 2.44
CA ASN A 91 -11.95 -9.61 1.30
C ASN A 91 -12.58 -10.43 0.15
N HIS A 92 -13.52 -9.86 -0.59
CA HIS A 92 -14.12 -10.47 -1.78
C HIS A 92 -14.85 -11.82 -1.55
N HIS A 93 -15.41 -12.03 -0.35
CA HIS A 93 -16.14 -13.26 0.00
C HIS A 93 -17.65 -13.17 -0.23
N GLY A 94 -18.17 -11.99 -0.58
CA GLY A 94 -19.60 -11.79 -0.84
C GLY A 94 -20.47 -12.10 0.38
N LEU A 95 -20.01 -11.74 1.58
CA LEU A 95 -20.66 -12.07 2.86
C LEU A 95 -22.10 -11.53 2.95
N GLY A 96 -22.34 -10.34 2.39
CA GLY A 96 -23.60 -9.63 2.53
C GLY A 96 -23.85 -9.17 3.98
N PRO A 97 -25.01 -8.52 4.24
CA PRO A 97 -25.37 -8.06 5.58
C PRO A 97 -25.49 -9.21 6.59
N LYS A 98 -26.11 -10.32 6.16
CA LYS A 98 -26.38 -11.48 7.01
C LYS A 98 -25.11 -12.27 7.35
N GLY A 99 -24.23 -12.50 6.37
CA GLY A 99 -22.95 -13.16 6.61
C GLY A 99 -22.07 -12.33 7.55
N THR A 100 -22.06 -11.02 7.37
CA THR A 100 -21.36 -10.08 8.25
C THR A 100 -21.94 -10.09 9.66
N LYS A 101 -23.27 -10.14 9.81
CA LYS A 101 -23.91 -10.30 11.11
C LYS A 101 -23.49 -11.59 11.83
N ALA A 102 -23.39 -12.70 11.10
CA ALA A 102 -22.93 -13.96 11.69
C ALA A 102 -21.48 -13.87 12.20
N ILE A 103 -20.61 -13.21 11.42
CA ILE A 103 -19.22 -12.93 11.83
C ILE A 103 -19.20 -12.01 13.04
N ALA A 104 -19.97 -10.91 13.03
CA ALA A 104 -20.05 -9.97 14.14
C ALA A 104 -20.44 -10.68 15.45
N ILE A 105 -21.43 -11.57 15.43
CA ILE A 105 -21.85 -12.35 16.61
C ILE A 105 -20.69 -13.19 17.16
N ALA A 106 -19.95 -13.88 16.29
CA ALA A 106 -18.80 -14.69 16.71
C ALA A 106 -17.63 -13.85 17.25
N LEU A 107 -17.50 -12.61 16.78
CA LEU A 107 -16.43 -11.70 17.17
C LEU A 107 -16.71 -10.95 18.48
N VAL A 108 -17.94 -10.89 18.99
CA VAL A 108 -18.25 -10.18 20.25
C VAL A 108 -17.36 -10.65 21.40
N SER A 109 -17.13 -11.96 21.54
CA SER A 109 -16.28 -12.56 22.59
C SER A 109 -14.88 -12.94 22.12
N ASN A 110 -14.52 -12.63 20.86
CA ASN A 110 -13.22 -12.99 20.31
C ASN A 110 -12.12 -12.09 20.86
N THR A 111 -11.05 -12.70 21.37
CA THR A 111 -9.92 -12.00 21.97
C THR A 111 -8.63 -12.09 21.15
N THR A 112 -8.66 -12.83 20.03
CA THR A 112 -7.48 -13.14 19.22
C THR A 112 -7.31 -12.17 18.06
N ILE A 113 -8.40 -11.85 17.35
CA ILE A 113 -8.38 -11.04 16.13
C ILE A 113 -8.14 -9.58 16.51
N THR A 114 -7.08 -9.03 15.93
CA THR A 114 -6.69 -7.62 16.08
C THR A 114 -6.81 -6.85 14.76
N HIS A 115 -6.74 -7.56 13.62
CA HIS A 115 -6.82 -6.98 12.28
C HIS A 115 -7.88 -7.73 11.46
N LEU A 116 -8.92 -7.01 11.05
CA LEU A 116 -10.07 -7.55 10.34
C LEU A 116 -10.23 -6.87 8.97
N GLU A 117 -10.01 -7.64 7.91
CA GLU A 117 -10.17 -7.20 6.53
C GLU A 117 -11.46 -7.78 5.94
N LEU A 118 -12.40 -6.90 5.57
CA LEU A 118 -13.74 -7.19 5.06
C LEU A 118 -14.04 -6.40 3.78
N GLU A 119 -13.02 -6.00 3.02
CA GLU A 119 -13.18 -5.21 1.79
C GLU A 119 -14.03 -5.96 0.75
N ASP A 120 -14.90 -5.22 0.04
CA ASP A 120 -15.68 -5.74 -1.10
C ASP A 120 -16.49 -7.00 -0.76
N ASN A 121 -17.40 -6.85 0.21
CA ASN A 121 -18.27 -7.92 0.71
C ASN A 121 -19.76 -7.61 0.65
N TRP A 122 -20.14 -6.47 0.04
CA TRP A 122 -21.53 -6.02 -0.03
C TRP A 122 -22.19 -5.97 1.37
N ILE A 123 -21.48 -5.42 2.37
CA ILE A 123 -21.94 -5.43 3.78
C ILE A 123 -23.22 -4.59 3.96
N LEU A 124 -23.35 -3.48 3.22
CA LEU A 124 -24.43 -2.49 3.36
C LEU A 124 -24.54 -1.86 4.76
N ALA A 125 -25.43 -0.89 4.91
CA ALA A 125 -25.73 -0.26 6.19
C ALA A 125 -26.11 -1.29 7.28
N GLU A 126 -27.00 -2.24 6.95
CA GLU A 126 -27.48 -3.28 7.88
C GLU A 126 -26.34 -4.12 8.50
N GLY A 127 -25.37 -4.52 7.67
CA GLY A 127 -24.25 -5.34 8.13
C GLY A 127 -23.26 -4.54 8.96
N VAL A 128 -23.00 -3.28 8.60
CA VAL A 128 -22.05 -2.44 9.37
C VAL A 128 -22.64 -1.97 10.68
N ILE A 129 -23.96 -1.80 10.80
CA ILE A 129 -24.62 -1.57 12.09
C ILE A 129 -24.32 -2.73 13.06
N CYS A 130 -24.38 -3.98 12.58
CA CYS A 130 -24.02 -5.14 13.39
C CYS A 130 -22.54 -5.13 13.79
N LEU A 131 -21.64 -4.73 12.89
CA LEU A 131 -20.21 -4.58 13.20
C LEU A 131 -19.98 -3.46 14.22
N ALA A 132 -20.64 -2.31 14.06
CA ALA A 132 -20.53 -1.17 14.98
C ALA A 132 -20.99 -1.55 16.39
N GLN A 133 -22.07 -2.32 16.52
CA GLN A 133 -22.51 -2.87 17.80
C GLN A 133 -21.48 -3.83 18.40
N MET A 134 -20.93 -4.74 17.59
CA MET A 134 -19.88 -5.66 18.04
C MET A 134 -18.63 -4.92 18.52
N LEU A 135 -18.20 -3.86 17.83
CA LEU A 135 -17.02 -3.06 18.18
C LEU A 135 -17.18 -2.23 19.46
N ARG A 136 -18.41 -2.05 19.96
CA ARG A 136 -18.64 -1.45 21.29
C ARG A 136 -18.34 -2.44 22.41
N GLU A 137 -18.52 -3.73 22.16
CA GLU A 137 -18.25 -4.81 23.12
C GLU A 137 -16.83 -5.38 22.96
N ASN A 138 -16.34 -5.47 21.72
CA ASN A 138 -15.02 -6.00 21.40
C ASN A 138 -13.93 -4.93 21.53
N CYS A 139 -12.98 -5.16 22.43
CA CYS A 139 -11.85 -4.28 22.69
C CYS A 139 -10.50 -4.82 22.18
N TYR A 140 -10.49 -5.80 21.28
CA TYR A 140 -9.26 -6.41 20.75
C TYR A 140 -8.95 -5.97 19.32
N ILE A 141 -9.98 -5.72 18.51
CA ILE A 141 -9.82 -5.26 17.13
C ILE A 141 -9.22 -3.84 17.14
N GLN A 142 -8.08 -3.69 16.48
CA GLN A 142 -7.30 -2.45 16.36
C GLN A 142 -7.32 -1.91 14.93
N GLU A 143 -7.40 -2.79 13.93
CA GLU A 143 -7.46 -2.42 12.52
C GLU A 143 -8.68 -3.02 11.86
N LEU A 144 -9.46 -2.18 11.18
CA LEU A 144 -10.66 -2.58 10.45
C LEU A 144 -10.65 -2.02 9.04
N ASN A 145 -10.75 -2.90 8.04
CA ASN A 145 -11.01 -2.51 6.67
C ASN A 145 -12.40 -2.98 6.24
N ILE A 146 -13.29 -2.03 5.98
CA ILE A 146 -14.65 -2.26 5.45
C ILE A 146 -14.85 -1.41 4.19
N SER A 147 -13.79 -1.24 3.39
CA SER A 147 -13.84 -0.51 2.12
C SER A 147 -14.70 -1.24 1.07
N ASN A 148 -15.22 -0.52 0.08
CA ASN A 148 -15.97 -1.07 -1.04
C ASN A 148 -17.21 -1.89 -0.63
N ASN A 149 -17.99 -1.41 0.34
CA ASN A 149 -19.09 -2.16 0.95
C ASN A 149 -20.46 -1.50 0.87
N HIS A 150 -20.58 -0.38 0.15
CA HIS A 150 -21.84 0.35 -0.06
C HIS A 150 -22.56 0.67 1.25
N LEU A 151 -21.83 1.23 2.22
CA LEU A 151 -22.37 1.55 3.54
C LEU A 151 -23.36 2.73 3.50
N ASP A 152 -23.18 3.62 2.52
CA ASP A 152 -24.00 4.81 2.33
C ASP A 152 -24.10 5.67 3.62
N THR A 153 -25.07 6.58 3.68
CA THR A 153 -25.22 7.53 4.79
C THR A 153 -25.53 6.86 6.14
N GLU A 154 -26.41 5.86 6.14
CA GLU A 154 -26.83 5.17 7.37
C GLU A 154 -25.67 4.38 8.00
N GLY A 155 -24.85 3.73 7.17
CA GLY A 155 -23.65 3.05 7.66
C GLY A 155 -22.58 4.02 8.17
N ALA A 156 -22.43 5.20 7.55
CA ALA A 156 -21.53 6.24 8.03
C ALA A 156 -21.94 6.73 9.43
N GLU A 157 -23.23 7.00 9.64
CA GLU A 157 -23.76 7.42 10.94
C GLU A 157 -23.47 6.38 12.03
N ALA A 158 -23.73 5.10 11.75
CA ALA A 158 -23.48 4.01 12.71
C ALA A 158 -22.00 3.89 13.11
N ILE A 159 -21.08 4.00 12.14
CA ILE A 159 -19.63 3.98 12.41
C ILE A 159 -19.22 5.23 13.19
N CYS A 160 -19.68 6.41 12.80
CA CYS A 160 -19.33 7.66 13.48
C CYS A 160 -19.82 7.68 14.94
N GLN A 161 -21.03 7.18 15.20
CA GLN A 161 -21.55 7.03 16.57
C GLN A 161 -20.68 6.07 17.40
N MET A 162 -20.30 4.92 16.83
CA MET A 162 -19.39 3.99 17.52
C MET A 162 -18.00 4.59 17.79
N LEU A 163 -17.48 5.42 16.89
CA LEU A 163 -16.22 6.13 17.10
C LEU A 163 -16.33 7.20 18.21
N MET A 164 -17.46 7.89 18.32
CA MET A 164 -17.70 8.91 19.37
C MET A 164 -17.69 8.30 20.78
N ASP A 165 -18.18 7.07 20.93
CA ASP A 165 -18.21 6.39 22.22
C ASP A 165 -16.81 6.17 22.80
N ASN A 166 -15.75 6.18 21.98
CA ASN A 166 -14.34 5.96 22.38
C ASN A 166 -14.05 4.63 23.10
N ILE A 167 -15.02 3.71 23.10
CA ILE A 167 -14.91 2.39 23.74
C ILE A 167 -14.03 1.47 22.89
N SER A 168 -14.18 1.53 21.57
CA SER A 168 -13.47 0.64 20.65
C SER A 168 -11.96 0.85 20.69
N CYS A 169 -11.20 -0.22 20.46
CA CYS A 169 -9.73 -0.18 20.43
C CYS A 169 -9.15 0.17 19.06
N LEU A 170 -9.98 0.65 18.14
CA LEU A 170 -9.59 0.96 16.77
C LEU A 170 -8.55 2.08 16.73
N ARG A 171 -7.45 1.77 16.05
CA ARG A 171 -6.34 2.68 15.73
C ARG A 171 -6.31 3.00 14.24
N ALA A 172 -6.69 2.06 13.39
CA ALA A 172 -6.78 2.24 11.95
C ALA A 172 -8.15 1.81 11.42
N ILE A 173 -8.79 2.66 10.64
CA ILE A 173 -10.06 2.35 9.99
C ILE A 173 -10.00 2.74 8.50
N ARG A 174 -10.28 1.77 7.63
CA ARG A 174 -10.35 1.96 6.18
C ARG A 174 -11.80 1.87 5.71
N LEU A 175 -12.29 2.97 5.16
CA LEU A 175 -13.66 3.18 4.72
C LEU A 175 -13.72 3.66 3.26
N SER A 176 -12.72 3.28 2.47
CA SER A 176 -12.61 3.71 1.07
C SER A 176 -13.79 3.16 0.26
N GLY A 177 -14.33 3.91 -0.72
CA GLY A 177 -15.32 3.34 -1.66
C GLY A 177 -16.67 2.97 -1.06
N ASN A 178 -17.22 3.78 -0.15
CA ASN A 178 -18.48 3.46 0.55
C ASN A 178 -19.64 4.40 0.24
N ASN A 179 -19.54 5.15 -0.87
CA ASN A 179 -20.54 6.10 -1.35
C ASN A 179 -20.85 7.23 -0.35
N PHE A 180 -19.86 7.65 0.46
CA PHE A 180 -20.06 8.74 1.40
C PHE A 180 -20.11 10.10 0.68
N ARG A 181 -21.17 10.86 0.96
CA ARG A 181 -21.46 12.15 0.31
C ARG A 181 -21.32 13.32 1.29
N GLU A 182 -21.64 14.53 0.82
CA GLU A 182 -21.52 15.75 1.61
C GLU A 182 -22.33 15.72 2.91
N GLU A 183 -23.46 15.02 2.95
CA GLU A 183 -24.33 14.88 4.11
C GLU A 183 -23.68 14.07 5.23
N THR A 184 -22.69 13.22 4.91
CA THR A 184 -21.99 12.38 5.89
C THR A 184 -20.78 13.07 6.52
N ALA A 185 -20.27 14.14 5.89
CA ALA A 185 -19.07 14.84 6.36
C ALA A 185 -19.22 15.40 7.78
N PRO A 186 -20.39 15.94 8.21
CA PRO A 186 -20.59 16.36 9.59
C PRO A 186 -20.44 15.22 10.60
N TYR A 187 -20.93 14.01 10.28
CA TYR A 187 -20.80 12.86 11.18
C TYR A 187 -19.33 12.48 11.41
N PHE A 188 -18.55 12.43 10.33
CA PHE A 188 -17.10 12.20 10.44
C PHE A 188 -16.39 13.34 11.17
N ALA A 189 -16.77 14.58 10.89
CA ALA A 189 -16.19 15.74 11.55
C ALA A 189 -16.40 15.69 13.07
N GLU A 190 -17.64 15.43 13.51
CA GLU A 190 -17.99 15.33 14.93
C GLU A 190 -17.31 14.12 15.61
N ALA A 191 -17.33 12.95 14.94
CA ALA A 191 -16.72 11.75 15.48
C ALA A 191 -15.23 11.91 15.73
N LEU A 192 -14.49 12.52 14.81
CA LEU A 192 -13.04 12.68 14.90
C LEU A 192 -12.60 13.85 15.79
N LEU A 193 -13.49 14.80 16.08
CA LEU A 193 -13.23 15.82 17.10
C LEU A 193 -13.20 15.22 18.50
N GLY A 194 -14.11 14.28 18.78
CA GLY A 194 -14.19 13.58 20.07
C GLY A 194 -13.29 12.35 20.19
N ASN A 195 -12.85 11.77 19.06
CA ASN A 195 -12.09 10.52 19.07
C ASN A 195 -10.59 10.73 19.27
N TYR A 196 -10.04 10.10 20.31
CA TYR A 196 -8.63 10.20 20.65
C TYR A 196 -7.81 8.92 20.38
N ARG A 197 -8.41 7.92 19.72
CA ARG A 197 -7.83 6.58 19.55
C ARG A 197 -7.40 6.29 18.11
N VAL A 198 -8.20 6.71 17.15
CA VAL A 198 -7.94 6.53 15.72
C VAL A 198 -6.76 7.42 15.31
N LYS A 199 -5.76 6.79 14.73
CA LYS A 199 -4.55 7.41 14.21
C LYS A 199 -4.49 7.38 12.69
N GLU A 200 -5.12 6.39 12.08
CA GLU A 200 -5.13 6.19 10.63
C GLU A 200 -6.56 6.09 10.13
N LEU A 201 -6.90 6.96 9.17
CA LEU A 201 -8.22 7.01 8.57
C LEU A 201 -8.10 7.06 7.05
N ASP A 202 -8.75 6.12 6.38
CA ASP A 202 -8.93 6.14 4.93
C ASP A 202 -10.39 6.41 4.56
N LEU A 203 -10.63 7.57 3.94
CA LEU A 203 -11.91 8.04 3.41
C LEU A 203 -11.84 8.24 1.88
N SER A 204 -10.86 7.62 1.21
CA SER A 204 -10.68 7.76 -0.22
C SER A 204 -11.83 7.16 -1.04
N HIS A 205 -11.88 7.47 -2.34
CA HIS A 205 -12.88 6.91 -3.26
C HIS A 205 -14.33 7.11 -2.79
N ASN A 206 -14.61 8.21 -2.12
CA ASN A 206 -15.96 8.63 -1.75
C ASN A 206 -16.38 9.86 -2.57
N GLU A 207 -17.54 10.42 -2.26
CA GLU A 207 -18.17 11.52 -2.99
C GLU A 207 -18.21 12.81 -2.15
N PHE A 208 -17.22 13.05 -1.28
CA PHE A 208 -17.16 14.29 -0.50
C PHE A 208 -16.99 15.51 -1.42
N SER A 209 -17.98 16.40 -1.41
CA SER A 209 -18.00 17.64 -2.19
C SER A 209 -17.21 18.77 -1.54
N GLU A 210 -17.29 19.98 -2.10
CA GLU A 210 -16.77 21.22 -1.50
C GLU A 210 -17.27 21.45 -0.07
N LYS A 211 -18.57 21.27 0.18
CA LYS A 211 -19.12 21.42 1.54
C LYS A 211 -18.58 20.36 2.48
N GLY A 212 -18.43 19.13 1.98
CA GLY A 212 -17.78 18.05 2.73
C GLY A 212 -16.36 18.42 3.14
N GLY A 213 -15.60 19.02 2.22
CA GLY A 213 -14.27 19.55 2.49
C GLY A 213 -14.22 20.68 3.51
N GLU A 214 -15.24 21.54 3.57
CA GLU A 214 -15.34 22.56 4.60
C GLU A 214 -15.47 21.96 6.01
N HIS A 215 -16.33 20.94 6.18
CA HIS A 215 -16.47 20.21 7.44
C HIS A 215 -15.21 19.43 7.83
N LEU A 216 -14.63 18.70 6.87
CA LEU A 216 -13.40 17.93 7.11
C LEU A 216 -12.20 18.84 7.39
N GLY A 217 -12.12 20.02 6.77
CA GLY A 217 -11.09 21.01 7.05
C GLY A 217 -11.19 21.59 8.46
N LEU A 218 -12.40 21.88 8.94
CA LEU A 218 -12.63 22.32 10.32
C LEU A 218 -12.26 21.23 11.33
N MET A 219 -12.65 19.97 11.05
CA MET A 219 -12.25 18.83 11.88
C MET A 219 -10.73 18.71 11.93
N LEU A 220 -10.05 18.80 10.78
CA LEU A 220 -8.61 18.66 10.70
C LEU A 220 -7.87 19.72 11.52
N ALA A 221 -8.37 20.95 11.60
CA ALA A 221 -7.78 22.00 12.44
C ALA A 221 -7.76 21.65 13.94
N ASN A 222 -8.71 20.85 14.41
CA ASN A 222 -8.96 20.61 15.83
C ASN A 222 -8.69 19.16 16.26
N ASN A 223 -8.50 18.23 15.32
CA ASN A 223 -8.12 16.87 15.65
C ASN A 223 -6.64 16.81 16.10
N GLU A 224 -6.41 16.14 17.23
CA GLU A 224 -5.09 16.04 17.88
C GLU A 224 -4.52 14.62 17.85
N THR A 225 -5.08 13.71 17.06
CA THR A 225 -4.78 12.26 17.16
C THR A 225 -4.46 11.59 15.85
N LEU A 226 -5.05 12.05 14.74
CA LEU A 226 -4.77 11.51 13.42
C LEU A 226 -3.32 11.81 13.01
N GLU A 227 -2.64 10.75 12.58
CA GLU A 227 -1.28 10.78 12.04
C GLU A 227 -1.29 10.50 10.53
N PHE A 228 -2.28 9.73 10.04
CA PHE A 228 -2.49 9.40 8.63
C PHE A 228 -3.94 9.69 8.22
N LEU A 229 -4.12 10.43 7.13
CA LEU A 229 -5.42 10.70 6.53
C LEU A 229 -5.35 10.57 5.01
N ASN A 230 -6.17 9.68 4.45
CA ASN A 230 -6.36 9.55 3.01
C ASN A 230 -7.75 10.07 2.60
N LEU A 231 -7.75 11.15 1.82
CA LEU A 231 -8.94 11.77 1.22
C LEU A 231 -8.89 11.71 -0.32
N SER A 232 -8.03 10.87 -0.88
CA SER A 232 -7.89 10.77 -2.34
C SER A 232 -9.17 10.36 -3.04
N TRP A 233 -9.31 10.70 -4.33
CA TRP A 233 -10.47 10.32 -5.13
C TRP A 233 -11.80 10.79 -4.53
N ASN A 234 -11.85 12.05 -4.10
CA ASN A 234 -13.07 12.74 -3.68
C ASN A 234 -13.33 13.95 -4.60
N HIS A 235 -14.28 14.81 -4.23
CA HIS A 235 -14.66 15.99 -5.01
C HIS A 235 -14.50 17.28 -4.22
N LEU A 236 -13.44 17.36 -3.39
CA LEU A 236 -13.24 18.46 -2.46
C LEU A 236 -13.22 19.82 -3.16
N ARG A 237 -12.42 19.99 -4.23
CA ARG A 237 -12.38 21.18 -5.13
C ARG A 237 -12.33 22.56 -4.43
N MET A 238 -12.08 23.62 -5.19
CA MET A 238 -12.25 25.05 -4.80
C MET A 238 -12.28 25.34 -3.29
N LYS A 239 -13.48 25.54 -2.70
CA LYS A 239 -13.64 25.92 -1.29
C LYS A 239 -13.24 24.81 -0.31
N GLY A 240 -13.58 23.56 -0.61
CA GLY A 240 -13.19 22.42 0.20
C GLY A 240 -11.67 22.27 0.28
N ALA A 241 -10.97 22.49 -0.84
CA ALA A 241 -9.51 22.49 -0.90
C ALA A 241 -8.89 23.59 -0.03
N VAL A 242 -9.45 24.81 -0.06
CA VAL A 242 -9.02 25.92 0.81
C VAL A 242 -9.26 25.60 2.27
N ALA A 243 -10.41 25.03 2.62
CA ALA A 243 -10.76 24.68 3.99
C ALA A 243 -9.88 23.57 4.55
N VAL A 244 -9.63 22.49 3.80
CA VAL A 244 -8.69 21.43 4.20
C VAL A 244 -7.28 21.96 4.37
N SER A 245 -6.84 22.88 3.49
CA SER A 245 -5.54 23.53 3.63
C SER A 245 -5.46 24.42 4.88
N ALA A 246 -6.52 25.16 5.19
CA ALA A 246 -6.62 25.94 6.42
C ALA A 246 -6.62 25.05 7.67
N GLY A 247 -7.28 23.90 7.60
CA GLY A 247 -7.23 22.84 8.61
C GLY A 247 -5.81 22.34 8.86
N LEU A 248 -5.13 21.96 7.79
CA LEU A 248 -3.75 21.50 7.82
C LEU A 248 -2.79 22.54 8.42
N ARG A 249 -3.02 23.84 8.18
CA ARG A 249 -2.20 24.92 8.74
C ARG A 249 -2.17 24.89 10.27
N ALA A 250 -3.29 24.56 10.92
CA ALA A 250 -3.43 24.51 12.37
C ALA A 250 -3.14 23.12 12.96
N ASN A 251 -3.28 22.05 12.16
CA ASN A 251 -3.11 20.69 12.65
C ASN A 251 -1.67 20.41 13.11
N GLY A 252 -1.54 19.85 14.32
CA GLY A 252 -0.26 19.58 14.97
C GLY A 252 0.17 18.10 15.00
N THR A 253 -0.57 17.18 14.37
CA THR A 253 -0.33 15.73 14.53
C THR A 253 -0.24 14.95 13.23
N LEU A 254 -0.87 15.44 12.16
CA LEU A 254 -0.95 14.76 10.89
C LEU A 254 0.41 14.73 10.19
N LYS A 255 0.91 13.52 9.93
CA LYS A 255 2.21 13.26 9.30
C LYS A 255 2.07 12.92 7.83
N ILE A 256 1.00 12.22 7.44
CA ILE A 256 0.77 11.76 6.08
C ILE A 256 -0.62 12.17 5.64
N LEU A 257 -0.68 12.93 4.54
CA LEU A 257 -1.93 13.38 3.94
C LEU A 257 -1.95 13.07 2.44
N ASP A 258 -2.95 12.31 2.01
CA ASP A 258 -3.24 12.08 0.60
C ASP A 258 -4.50 12.84 0.18
N LEU A 259 -4.31 13.78 -0.74
CA LEU A 259 -5.34 14.63 -1.36
C LEU A 259 -5.39 14.42 -2.87
N SER A 260 -4.79 13.34 -3.39
CA SER A 260 -4.75 13.10 -4.83
C SER A 260 -6.17 12.97 -5.42
N TRP A 261 -6.34 13.31 -6.70
CA TRP A 261 -7.65 13.19 -7.39
C TRP A 261 -8.81 14.00 -6.76
N ASN A 262 -8.57 15.23 -6.31
CA ASN A 262 -9.59 16.09 -5.71
C ASN A 262 -9.89 17.38 -6.48
N GLY A 263 -9.17 17.66 -7.56
CA GLY A 263 -9.35 18.86 -8.37
C GLY A 263 -9.08 20.17 -7.62
N PHE A 264 -8.03 20.22 -6.79
CA PHE A 264 -7.66 21.41 -6.00
C PHE A 264 -7.44 22.68 -6.83
N GLY A 265 -6.90 22.54 -8.05
CA GLY A 265 -6.53 23.67 -8.90
C GLY A 265 -5.47 24.60 -8.28
N ASN A 266 -5.28 25.77 -8.91
CA ASN A 266 -4.26 26.73 -8.48
C ASN A 266 -4.60 27.44 -7.16
N GLU A 267 -5.88 27.57 -6.84
CA GLU A 267 -6.34 28.18 -5.57
C GLU A 267 -6.08 27.25 -4.39
N GLY A 268 -6.37 25.95 -4.53
CA GLY A 268 -6.01 24.95 -3.52
C GLY A 268 -4.49 24.87 -3.33
N ALA A 269 -3.71 24.95 -4.42
CA ALA A 269 -2.25 24.98 -4.34
C ALA A 269 -1.70 26.22 -3.60
N LEU A 270 -2.35 27.38 -3.76
CA LEU A 270 -2.04 28.58 -2.98
C LEU A 270 -2.29 28.37 -1.49
N ALA A 271 -3.47 27.85 -1.15
CA ALA A 271 -3.86 27.62 0.24
C ALA A 271 -2.92 26.59 0.91
N LEU A 272 -2.56 25.51 0.20
CA LEU A 272 -1.55 24.56 0.66
C LEU A 272 -0.17 25.23 0.84
N GLY A 273 0.24 26.08 -0.10
CA GLY A 273 1.48 26.84 0.01
C GLY A 273 1.52 27.70 1.28
N GLU A 274 0.45 28.41 1.60
CA GLU A 274 0.34 29.19 2.85
C GLU A 274 0.28 28.30 4.09
N ALA A 275 -0.39 27.15 4.01
CA ALA A 275 -0.45 26.19 5.12
C ALA A 275 0.94 25.63 5.45
N LEU A 276 1.72 25.24 4.43
CA LEU A 276 3.07 24.69 4.58
C LEU A 276 4.07 25.70 5.15
N LYS A 277 3.84 27.02 5.06
CA LYS A 277 4.70 28.00 5.73
C LYS A 277 4.66 27.87 7.26
N VAL A 278 3.53 27.43 7.79
CA VAL A 278 3.27 27.35 9.24
C VAL A 278 3.35 25.92 9.73
N ASN A 279 2.75 24.97 9.01
CA ASN A 279 2.75 23.57 9.39
C ASN A 279 4.17 23.00 9.34
N ASN A 280 4.64 22.47 10.47
CA ASN A 280 5.96 21.88 10.63
C ASN A 280 5.91 20.40 11.03
N VAL A 281 4.76 19.76 10.88
CA VAL A 281 4.49 18.37 11.31
C VAL A 281 4.35 17.44 10.12
N LEU A 282 3.72 17.89 9.04
CA LEU A 282 3.48 17.10 7.84
C LEU A 282 4.81 16.62 7.26
N VAL A 283 4.88 15.32 6.99
CA VAL A 283 6.06 14.62 6.45
C VAL A 283 5.84 14.24 4.99
N GLN A 284 4.64 13.78 4.66
CA GLN A 284 4.27 13.38 3.30
C GLN A 284 2.97 14.04 2.87
N LEU A 285 3.01 14.65 1.68
CA LEU A 285 1.85 15.24 1.01
C LEU A 285 1.71 14.66 -0.40
N ASP A 286 0.58 14.03 -0.69
CA ASP A 286 0.20 13.66 -2.05
C ASP A 286 -0.90 14.58 -2.58
N ILE A 287 -0.60 15.30 -3.65
CA ILE A 287 -1.52 16.16 -4.39
C ILE A 287 -1.50 15.81 -5.88
N SER A 288 -1.24 14.56 -6.20
CA SER A 288 -1.27 14.05 -7.59
C SER A 288 -2.67 14.20 -8.21
N THR A 289 -2.73 14.44 -9.52
CA THR A 289 -3.98 14.56 -10.28
C THR A 289 -4.97 15.60 -9.71
N ASN A 290 -4.50 16.82 -9.45
CA ASN A 290 -5.29 17.90 -8.86
C ASN A 290 -5.48 19.12 -9.77
N HIS A 291 -5.12 19.01 -11.05
CA HIS A 291 -5.16 20.11 -12.01
C HIS A 291 -4.34 21.34 -11.60
N ILE A 292 -3.21 21.13 -10.90
CA ILE A 292 -2.28 22.19 -10.51
C ILE A 292 -1.31 22.48 -11.67
N ASN A 293 -1.35 23.68 -12.24
CA ASN A 293 -0.43 24.06 -13.33
C ASN A 293 0.82 24.79 -12.80
N ASN A 294 1.66 25.33 -13.70
CA ASN A 294 2.88 26.06 -13.32
C ASN A 294 2.62 27.19 -12.31
N GLU A 295 1.52 27.94 -12.45
CA GLU A 295 1.15 29.04 -11.55
C GLU A 295 0.79 28.50 -10.15
N GLY A 296 0.02 27.41 -10.09
CA GLY A 296 -0.28 26.75 -8.82
C GLY A 296 0.98 26.19 -8.14
N ALA A 297 1.88 25.60 -8.92
CA ALA A 297 3.18 25.14 -8.43
C ALA A 297 4.04 26.29 -7.89
N GLU A 298 4.07 27.44 -8.57
CA GLU A 298 4.76 28.65 -8.09
C GLU A 298 4.25 29.08 -6.70
N LYS A 299 2.93 29.07 -6.50
CA LYS A 299 2.31 29.43 -5.22
C LYS A 299 2.65 28.41 -4.13
N LEU A 300 2.63 27.11 -4.45
CA LEU A 300 3.07 26.06 -3.53
C LEU A 300 4.55 26.20 -3.15
N CYS A 301 5.41 26.55 -4.12
CA CYS A 301 6.85 26.73 -3.91
C CYS A 301 7.15 27.79 -2.84
N LYS A 302 6.33 28.85 -2.72
CA LYS A 302 6.50 29.86 -1.65
C LYS A 302 6.36 29.27 -0.25
N GLY A 303 5.60 28.18 -0.10
CA GLY A 303 5.54 27.40 1.14
C GLY A 303 6.80 26.54 1.34
N LEU A 304 7.24 25.85 0.29
CA LEU A 304 8.43 24.99 0.31
C LEU A 304 9.74 25.77 0.57
N GLU A 305 9.81 27.04 0.16
CA GLU A 305 10.94 27.94 0.44
C GLU A 305 11.14 28.18 1.96
N VAL A 306 10.11 27.94 2.79
CA VAL A 306 10.15 28.15 4.25
C VAL A 306 10.06 26.82 5.01
N ASN A 307 9.30 25.85 4.49
CA ASN A 307 9.03 24.59 5.18
C ASN A 307 10.29 23.73 5.37
N GLY A 308 10.60 23.36 6.61
CA GLY A 308 11.78 22.55 6.94
C GLY A 308 11.48 21.08 7.30
N ASN A 309 10.23 20.62 7.21
CA ASN A 309 9.84 19.29 7.72
C ASN A 309 9.31 18.35 6.64
N LEU A 310 8.69 18.86 5.57
CA LEU A 310 8.13 18.04 4.50
C LEU A 310 9.27 17.27 3.78
N ARG A 311 9.12 15.95 3.69
CA ARG A 311 10.11 15.03 3.12
C ARG A 311 9.66 14.49 1.76
N ILE A 312 8.37 14.23 1.60
CA ILE A 312 7.82 13.60 0.39
C ILE A 312 6.70 14.47 -0.16
N LEU A 313 6.87 14.93 -1.40
CA LEU A 313 5.87 15.68 -2.14
C LEU A 313 5.55 14.96 -3.45
N LYS A 314 4.32 14.46 -3.59
CA LYS A 314 3.84 13.83 -4.81
C LYS A 314 2.88 14.76 -5.54
N MET A 315 3.21 15.07 -6.79
CA MET A 315 2.44 15.97 -7.66
C MET A 315 2.26 15.39 -9.06
N SER A 316 2.34 14.07 -9.20
CA SER A 316 2.22 13.39 -10.49
C SER A 316 0.87 13.66 -11.15
N ASN A 317 0.79 13.56 -12.47
CA ASN A 317 -0.41 13.77 -13.28
C ASN A 317 -1.08 15.16 -13.09
N ASN A 318 -0.32 16.16 -12.68
CA ASN A 318 -0.74 17.56 -12.75
C ASN A 318 -0.26 18.19 -14.07
N PRO A 319 -0.95 19.19 -14.64
CA PRO A 319 -0.57 19.89 -15.87
C PRO A 319 0.66 20.80 -15.67
N LEU A 320 1.75 20.22 -15.16
CA LEU A 320 3.04 20.84 -14.96
C LEU A 320 3.88 20.66 -16.21
N THR A 321 4.56 21.73 -16.59
CA THR A 321 5.60 21.69 -17.62
C THR A 321 6.98 21.66 -16.97
N VAL A 322 8.04 21.62 -17.78
CA VAL A 322 9.40 21.74 -17.28
C VAL A 322 9.62 23.02 -16.46
N GLU A 323 8.93 24.11 -16.77
CA GLU A 323 8.99 25.36 -16.00
C GLU A 323 8.49 25.17 -14.56
N GLY A 324 7.35 24.49 -14.36
CA GLY A 324 6.85 24.14 -13.03
C GLY A 324 7.84 23.24 -12.27
N ALA A 325 8.47 22.28 -12.96
CA ALA A 325 9.52 21.46 -12.36
C ALA A 325 10.74 22.30 -11.94
N PHE A 326 11.17 23.26 -12.76
CA PHE A 326 12.24 24.20 -12.41
C PHE A 326 11.93 24.99 -11.14
N LEU A 327 10.69 25.47 -11.00
CA LEU A 327 10.26 26.22 -9.81
C LEU A 327 10.36 25.36 -8.55
N LEU A 328 9.90 24.11 -8.61
CA LEU A 328 9.99 23.16 -7.49
C LEU A 328 11.44 22.98 -7.03
N ILE A 329 12.35 22.67 -7.95
CA ILE A 329 13.77 22.45 -7.60
C ILE A 329 14.45 23.74 -7.12
N THR A 330 14.10 24.88 -7.72
CA THR A 330 14.61 26.19 -7.29
C THR A 330 14.15 26.53 -5.86
N SER A 331 12.91 26.17 -5.50
CA SER A 331 12.38 26.39 -4.14
C SER A 331 13.18 25.64 -3.08
N ILE A 332 13.55 24.38 -3.36
CA ILE A 332 14.40 23.57 -2.48
C ILE A 332 15.79 24.20 -2.39
N ARG A 333 16.37 24.64 -3.53
CA ARG A 333 17.69 25.31 -3.54
C ARG A 333 17.73 26.56 -2.65
N LYS A 334 16.64 27.31 -2.60
CA LYS A 334 16.53 28.53 -1.78
C LYS A 334 16.37 28.22 -0.28
N ASN A 335 15.94 27.02 0.08
CA ASN A 335 15.68 26.63 1.45
C ASN A 335 16.76 25.66 1.98
N PRO A 336 17.80 26.17 2.66
CA PRO A 336 18.86 25.32 3.22
C PRO A 336 18.38 24.41 4.36
N LYS A 337 17.21 24.67 4.94
CA LYS A 337 16.62 23.84 6.01
C LYS A 337 15.70 22.75 5.46
N SER A 338 15.47 22.70 4.14
CA SER A 338 14.59 21.73 3.53
C SER A 338 15.10 20.30 3.78
N ARG A 339 14.19 19.44 4.24
CA ARG A 339 14.40 17.99 4.41
C ARG A 339 13.78 17.19 3.28
N MET A 340 13.57 17.82 2.11
CA MET A 340 12.93 17.16 0.98
C MET A 340 13.78 15.98 0.48
N GLU A 341 13.18 14.80 0.43
CA GLU A 341 13.78 13.53 0.03
C GLU A 341 13.20 13.02 -1.29
N GLU A 342 11.93 13.30 -1.56
CA GLU A 342 11.28 12.86 -2.79
C GLU A 342 10.32 13.91 -3.34
N ILE A 343 10.52 14.27 -4.61
CA ILE A 343 9.54 15.00 -5.41
C ILE A 343 9.11 14.11 -6.58
N ASN A 344 7.83 13.73 -6.60
CA ASN A 344 7.27 12.93 -7.68
C ASN A 344 6.49 13.80 -8.68
N ILE A 345 7.06 13.97 -9.86
CA ILE A 345 6.52 14.65 -11.04
C ILE A 345 6.65 13.74 -12.27
N SER A 346 6.35 12.45 -12.11
CA SER A 346 6.60 11.38 -13.10
C SER A 346 5.95 11.58 -14.47
N ASN A 347 5.02 12.52 -14.62
CA ASN A 347 4.38 12.86 -15.89
C ASN A 347 5.06 14.02 -16.63
N VAL A 348 6.03 14.70 -16.01
CA VAL A 348 6.70 15.88 -16.59
C VAL A 348 7.93 15.47 -17.38
N LEU A 349 8.02 15.89 -18.64
CA LEU A 349 9.23 15.80 -19.44
C LEU A 349 10.15 16.98 -19.11
N VAL A 350 11.40 16.67 -18.77
CA VAL A 350 12.42 17.65 -18.36
C VAL A 350 13.48 17.86 -19.46
N ASN A 351 14.34 18.85 -19.33
CA ASN A 351 15.42 19.11 -20.28
C ASN A 351 16.80 19.05 -19.60
N GLU A 352 17.88 19.16 -20.38
CA GLU A 352 19.26 19.15 -19.85
C GLU A 352 19.51 20.27 -18.82
N ASN A 353 18.93 21.45 -19.03
CA ASN A 353 19.05 22.56 -18.08
C ASN A 353 18.45 22.21 -16.71
N PHE A 354 17.35 21.44 -16.70
CA PHE A 354 16.73 20.97 -15.46
C PHE A 354 17.64 19.96 -14.75
N LEU A 355 18.26 19.05 -15.48
CA LEU A 355 19.21 18.08 -14.92
C LEU A 355 20.41 18.80 -14.29
N ASN A 356 20.98 19.79 -14.98
CA ASN A 356 22.07 20.61 -14.47
C ASN A 356 21.69 21.34 -13.17
N LEU A 357 20.47 21.89 -13.10
CA LEU A 357 19.97 22.50 -11.87
C LEU A 357 19.79 21.47 -10.76
N LEU A 358 19.16 20.32 -11.05
CA LEU A 358 18.92 19.26 -10.09
C LEU A 358 20.25 18.75 -9.50
N ASP A 359 21.26 18.55 -10.33
CA ASP A 359 22.58 18.12 -9.88
C ASP A 359 23.23 19.15 -8.97
N ALA A 360 23.11 20.45 -9.27
CA ALA A 360 23.59 21.51 -8.39
C ALA A 360 22.84 21.54 -7.04
N VAL A 361 21.51 21.34 -7.03
CA VAL A 361 20.73 21.30 -5.78
C VAL A 361 21.11 20.11 -4.92
N CYS A 362 21.29 18.94 -5.52
CA CYS A 362 21.61 17.73 -4.80
C CYS A 362 23.05 17.67 -4.27
N GLN A 363 23.95 18.55 -4.71
CA GLN A 363 25.23 18.76 -4.02
C GLN A 363 24.98 19.29 -2.59
N GLY A 364 23.95 20.13 -2.40
CA GLY A 364 23.51 20.59 -1.08
C GLY A 364 22.51 19.65 -0.38
N HIS A 365 21.68 18.95 -1.16
CA HIS A 365 20.63 18.03 -0.67
C HIS A 365 20.82 16.62 -1.27
N PRO A 366 21.79 15.83 -0.78
CA PRO A 366 22.14 14.53 -1.38
C PRO A 366 21.06 13.46 -1.22
N GLU A 367 20.10 13.66 -0.32
CA GLU A 367 18.99 12.73 -0.05
C GLU A 367 17.83 12.89 -1.05
N LEU A 368 17.76 14.04 -1.74
CA LEU A 368 16.71 14.39 -2.68
C LEU A 368 16.77 13.52 -3.95
N ASP A 369 15.69 12.79 -4.22
CA ASP A 369 15.40 12.19 -5.53
C ASP A 369 14.18 12.85 -6.17
N VAL A 370 14.22 12.99 -7.48
CA VAL A 370 13.15 13.60 -8.27
C VAL A 370 12.74 12.65 -9.37
N ILE A 371 11.49 12.19 -9.30
CA ILE A 371 10.92 11.25 -10.26
C ILE A 371 10.23 12.08 -11.36
N TYR A 372 10.69 11.95 -12.60
CA TYR A 372 10.18 12.67 -13.77
C TYR A 372 9.97 11.71 -14.96
N GLY A 373 9.16 12.11 -15.94
CA GLY A 373 8.68 11.24 -17.03
C GLY A 373 9.69 10.94 -18.15
N GLY A 374 10.78 11.71 -18.20
CA GLY A 374 11.87 11.52 -19.15
C GLY A 374 12.51 12.85 -19.54
N VAL A 375 13.57 12.79 -20.34
CA VAL A 375 14.27 13.99 -20.85
C VAL A 375 13.79 14.26 -22.28
N GLY A 376 13.05 15.36 -22.47
CA GLY A 376 12.57 15.84 -23.77
C GLY A 376 13.70 16.42 -24.63
N GLY A 377 13.65 16.14 -25.95
CA GLY A 377 14.65 16.62 -26.93
C GLY A 377 15.27 15.52 -27.79
N TYR A 378 15.01 14.25 -27.51
CA TYR A 378 15.48 13.13 -28.31
C TYR A 378 14.30 12.26 -28.78
N ILE A 379 14.25 11.97 -30.08
CA ILE A 379 13.60 10.73 -30.58
C ILE A 379 14.15 9.62 -29.70
N SER A 380 13.29 8.85 -29.03
CA SER A 380 13.64 7.79 -28.09
C SER A 380 14.82 6.96 -28.60
N LYS A 381 16.05 7.33 -28.24
CA LYS A 381 17.18 6.43 -28.38
C LYS A 381 16.80 5.28 -27.49
N LYS A 382 16.71 4.09 -28.08
CA LYS A 382 16.57 2.82 -27.37
C LYS A 382 17.45 2.92 -26.12
N PRO A 383 16.91 2.72 -24.90
CA PRO A 383 17.66 2.99 -23.67
C PRO A 383 19.00 2.28 -23.80
N GLU A 384 20.09 3.05 -23.72
CA GLU A 384 21.42 2.45 -23.65
C GLU A 384 21.36 1.41 -22.53
N GLN A 385 21.82 0.19 -22.80
CA GLN A 385 21.81 -0.88 -21.80
C GLN A 385 22.73 -0.45 -20.66
N ARG A 386 22.16 0.18 -19.64
CA ARG A 386 22.88 0.56 -18.44
C ARG A 386 23.23 -0.74 -17.72
N PRO A 387 24.49 -0.92 -17.28
CA PRO A 387 24.86 -2.08 -16.48
C PRO A 387 24.04 -2.08 -15.20
N ASP A 388 23.53 -3.26 -14.83
CA ASP A 388 22.73 -3.46 -13.62
C ASP A 388 23.50 -2.93 -12.39
N PRO A 389 22.92 -2.02 -11.59
CA PRO A 389 23.59 -1.44 -10.43
C PRO A 389 24.12 -2.50 -9.46
N MET A 390 23.39 -3.60 -9.28
CA MET A 390 23.84 -4.70 -8.42
C MET A 390 25.09 -5.40 -8.97
N LYS A 391 25.25 -5.48 -10.29
CA LYS A 391 26.47 -6.03 -10.91
C LYS A 391 27.66 -5.10 -10.75
N LEU A 392 27.46 -3.79 -10.85
CA LEU A 392 28.52 -2.81 -10.61
C LEU A 392 29.04 -2.89 -9.17
N ILE A 393 28.12 -2.96 -8.20
CA ILE A 393 28.45 -3.18 -6.80
C ILE A 393 29.19 -4.51 -6.62
N GLN A 394 28.67 -5.59 -7.21
CA GLN A 394 29.30 -6.91 -7.11
C GLN A 394 30.72 -6.94 -7.69
N ASN A 395 30.96 -6.29 -8.84
CA ASN A 395 32.29 -6.22 -9.46
C ASN A 395 33.28 -5.49 -8.55
N TYR A 396 32.89 -4.33 -8.01
CA TYR A 396 33.71 -3.58 -7.05
C TYR A 396 34.07 -4.42 -5.81
N LEU A 397 33.10 -5.13 -5.26
CA LEU A 397 33.32 -6.00 -4.10
C LEU A 397 34.25 -7.17 -4.42
N ASN A 398 34.10 -7.78 -5.60
CA ASN A 398 34.93 -8.89 -6.04
C ASN A 398 36.39 -8.45 -6.26
N GLU A 399 36.61 -7.30 -6.89
CA GLU A 399 37.96 -6.72 -7.11
C GLU A 399 38.69 -6.47 -5.79
N ARG A 400 37.96 -6.02 -4.75
CA ARG A 400 38.51 -5.72 -3.43
C ARG A 400 38.41 -6.86 -2.42
N LYS A 401 37.87 -8.02 -2.82
CA LYS A 401 37.61 -9.18 -1.95
C LYS A 401 36.79 -8.82 -0.69
N LEU A 402 35.84 -7.91 -0.83
CA LEU A 402 34.91 -7.50 0.22
C LEU A 402 33.61 -8.30 0.14
N ARG A 403 32.95 -8.55 1.28
CA ARG A 403 31.62 -9.17 1.27
C ARG A 403 30.54 -8.10 1.10
N LEU A 404 29.44 -8.46 0.43
CA LEU A 404 28.28 -7.58 0.26
C LEU A 404 27.73 -7.10 1.61
N LEU A 405 27.75 -7.96 2.62
CA LEU A 405 27.34 -7.61 3.97
C LEU A 405 28.23 -6.52 4.60
N ASP A 406 29.54 -6.57 4.35
CA ASP A 406 30.48 -5.57 4.88
C ASP A 406 30.22 -4.20 4.22
N PHE A 407 29.79 -4.17 2.96
CA PHE A 407 29.40 -2.95 2.25
C PHE A 407 28.18 -2.27 2.89
N PHE A 408 27.07 -2.99 3.09
CA PHE A 408 25.88 -2.39 3.73
C PHE A 408 26.15 -2.01 5.19
N ARG A 409 26.99 -2.76 5.91
CA ARG A 409 27.43 -2.40 7.27
C ARG A 409 28.18 -1.08 7.37
N THR A 410 28.86 -0.63 6.32
CA THR A 410 29.50 0.70 6.35
C THR A 410 28.48 1.85 6.41
N MET A 411 27.24 1.59 6.00
CA MET A 411 26.15 2.58 5.91
C MET A 411 25.13 2.40 7.02
N ASP A 412 25.02 1.19 7.56
CA ASP A 412 24.24 0.84 8.73
C ASP A 412 24.94 1.29 10.03
N LYS A 413 24.63 2.52 10.47
CA LYS A 413 25.23 3.13 11.66
C LYS A 413 24.77 2.48 12.97
N ASP A 414 23.58 1.89 13.00
CA ASP A 414 22.95 1.34 14.22
C ASP A 414 23.04 -0.20 14.30
N GLY A 415 23.49 -0.87 13.23
CA GLY A 415 23.64 -2.31 13.16
C GLY A 415 22.31 -3.05 13.10
N SER A 416 21.20 -2.35 12.84
CA SER A 416 19.84 -2.91 12.82
C SER A 416 19.54 -3.77 11.59
N MET A 417 20.48 -3.81 10.63
CA MET A 417 20.34 -4.41 9.31
C MET A 417 19.25 -3.74 8.46
N LYS A 418 18.92 -2.49 8.79
CA LYS A 418 17.90 -1.66 8.14
C LYS A 418 18.47 -0.27 7.93
N ILE A 419 18.42 0.23 6.70
CA ILE A 419 18.99 1.56 6.36
C ILE A 419 17.86 2.42 5.79
N PRO A 420 17.55 3.60 6.37
CA PRO A 420 16.60 4.52 5.76
C PRO A 420 16.98 4.85 4.31
N VAL A 421 16.02 4.87 3.39
CA VAL A 421 16.29 5.09 1.95
C VAL A 421 17.02 6.41 1.70
N ALA A 422 16.69 7.47 2.45
CA ALA A 422 17.38 8.75 2.37
C ALA A 422 18.88 8.64 2.70
N GLU A 423 19.23 8.02 3.84
CA GLU A 423 20.62 7.80 4.24
C GLU A 423 21.33 6.86 3.27
N PHE A 424 20.64 5.85 2.73
CA PHE A 424 21.19 4.98 1.69
C PHE A 424 21.51 5.76 0.41
N ARG A 425 20.58 6.58 -0.10
CA ARG A 425 20.80 7.44 -1.28
C ARG A 425 21.98 8.38 -1.06
N LYS A 426 22.03 9.04 0.09
CA LYS A 426 23.14 9.91 0.48
C LYS A 426 24.48 9.18 0.50
N ALA A 427 24.53 8.00 1.10
CA ALA A 427 25.75 7.18 1.13
C ALA A 427 26.18 6.77 -0.28
N MET A 428 25.24 6.35 -1.14
CA MET A 428 25.52 6.03 -2.55
C MET A 428 26.04 7.22 -3.34
N MET A 429 25.49 8.41 -3.12
CA MET A 429 25.87 9.64 -3.82
C MET A 429 27.21 10.21 -3.34
N GLN A 430 27.57 10.00 -2.08
CA GLN A 430 28.80 10.50 -1.48
C GLN A 430 30.00 9.57 -1.67
N GLN A 431 29.79 8.26 -1.85
CA GLN A 431 30.89 7.35 -2.13
C GLN A 431 31.43 7.54 -3.56
N SER A 432 32.74 7.68 -3.68
CA SER A 432 33.42 7.77 -4.98
C SER A 432 33.84 6.42 -5.55
N SER A 433 33.64 5.34 -4.79
CA SER A 433 34.17 4.01 -5.10
C SER A 433 33.36 3.26 -6.16
N ILE A 434 32.05 3.50 -6.22
CA ILE A 434 31.14 2.87 -7.18
C ILE A 434 30.44 4.00 -7.91
N LEU A 435 30.77 4.18 -9.19
CA LEU A 435 30.17 5.21 -10.03
C LEU A 435 28.77 4.76 -10.44
N LEU A 436 27.76 5.14 -9.65
CA LEU A 436 26.35 4.94 -9.96
C LEU A 436 25.71 6.30 -10.29
N ASP A 437 24.96 6.34 -11.39
CA ASP A 437 24.09 7.48 -11.66
C ASP A 437 22.82 7.44 -10.81
N ARG A 438 22.06 8.55 -10.76
CA ARG A 438 20.83 8.63 -9.97
C ARG A 438 19.79 7.59 -10.35
N ALA A 439 19.66 7.28 -11.64
CA ALA A 439 18.68 6.32 -12.11
C ALA A 439 19.04 4.90 -11.69
N GLN A 440 20.33 4.56 -11.67
CA GLN A 440 20.87 3.31 -11.14
C GLN A 440 20.67 3.20 -9.63
N ILE A 441 20.87 4.29 -8.87
CA ILE A 441 20.56 4.32 -7.44
C ILE A 441 19.06 4.14 -7.20
N ARG A 442 18.22 4.78 -8.02
CA ARG A 442 16.75 4.60 -7.96
C ARG A 442 16.33 3.16 -8.27
N GLU A 443 16.86 2.56 -9.33
CA GLU A 443 16.60 1.16 -9.67
C GLU A 443 17.06 0.24 -8.53
N LEU A 444 18.19 0.53 -7.92
CA LEU A 444 18.70 -0.21 -6.77
C LEU A 444 17.73 -0.09 -5.59
N VAL A 445 17.32 1.13 -5.21
CA VAL A 445 16.34 1.35 -4.14
C VAL A 445 15.04 0.61 -4.45
N GLN A 446 14.54 0.63 -5.69
CA GLN A 446 13.33 -0.09 -6.08
C GLN A 446 13.48 -1.63 -5.94
N LYS A 447 14.67 -2.17 -6.19
CA LYS A 447 14.95 -3.60 -5.98
C LYS A 447 15.07 -3.95 -4.49
N LEU A 448 15.63 -3.05 -3.69
CA LEU A 448 15.92 -3.29 -2.28
C LEU A 448 14.75 -2.96 -1.34
N ASP A 449 13.92 -1.98 -1.69
CA ASP A 449 12.71 -1.57 -1.01
C ASP A 449 11.51 -1.67 -1.96
N GLY A 450 11.29 -2.87 -2.51
CA GLY A 450 10.19 -3.13 -3.45
C GLY A 450 8.80 -2.83 -2.85
N ASN A 451 8.68 -2.90 -1.53
CA ASN A 451 7.45 -2.64 -0.79
C ASN A 451 7.28 -1.15 -0.41
N ARG A 452 8.22 -0.28 -0.80
CA ARG A 452 8.20 1.17 -0.52
C ARG A 452 8.02 1.51 0.96
N THR A 453 8.65 0.73 1.82
CA THR A 453 8.63 0.94 3.28
C THR A 453 9.44 2.18 3.70
N GLY A 454 10.25 2.75 2.80
CA GLY A 454 11.17 3.84 3.10
C GLY A 454 12.46 3.35 3.77
N VAL A 455 12.64 2.03 3.87
CA VAL A 455 13.78 1.38 4.52
C VAL A 455 14.32 0.25 3.63
N VAL A 456 15.63 0.26 3.43
CA VAL A 456 16.37 -0.82 2.79
C VAL A 456 16.68 -1.89 3.85
N ASP A 457 15.89 -2.96 3.86
CA ASP A 457 16.19 -4.16 4.67
C ASP A 457 17.08 -5.11 3.85
N TYR A 458 18.33 -5.26 4.29
CA TYR A 458 19.32 -6.07 3.59
C TYR A 458 19.57 -7.43 4.26
N ARG A 459 18.71 -7.85 5.20
CA ARG A 459 18.81 -9.18 5.86
C ARG A 459 18.71 -10.31 4.84
N GLY A 460 17.77 -10.19 3.89
CA GLY A 460 17.54 -11.19 2.83
C GLY A 460 18.55 -11.15 1.69
N LEU A 461 19.33 -10.07 1.55
CA LEU A 461 20.34 -9.92 0.48
C LEU A 461 21.52 -10.89 0.62
N VAL A 462 21.75 -11.38 1.84
CA VAL A 462 22.78 -12.38 2.15
C VAL A 462 22.47 -13.73 1.53
N ASP A 463 21.18 -14.11 1.49
CA ASP A 463 20.72 -15.36 0.89
C ASP A 463 20.60 -15.27 -0.63
N THR A 464 20.29 -14.09 -1.16
CA THR A 464 20.18 -13.87 -2.61
C THR A 464 21.52 -13.94 -3.33
N HIS A 465 22.66 -13.67 -2.68
CA HIS A 465 23.97 -13.88 -3.32
C HIS A 465 24.24 -15.36 -3.62
N LYS A 466 23.82 -16.28 -2.72
CA LYS A 466 23.88 -17.74 -3.01
C LYS A 466 22.99 -18.11 -4.18
N GLN A 467 21.76 -17.61 -4.21
CA GLN A 467 20.81 -17.87 -5.30
C GLN A 467 21.26 -17.25 -6.64
N MET A 468 21.75 -16.01 -6.65
CA MET A 468 22.26 -15.34 -7.86
C MET A 468 23.50 -16.04 -8.42
N VAL A 469 24.45 -16.46 -7.58
CA VAL A 469 25.61 -17.25 -8.03
C VAL A 469 25.16 -18.60 -8.59
N GLN A 470 24.13 -19.20 -8.01
CA GLN A 470 23.53 -20.45 -8.48
C GLN A 470 22.81 -20.27 -9.83
N ASP A 471 22.13 -19.14 -10.01
CA ASP A 471 21.44 -18.76 -11.25
C ASP A 471 22.42 -18.38 -12.37
N GLN A 472 23.49 -17.65 -12.08
CA GLN A 472 24.58 -17.40 -13.03
C GLN A 472 25.23 -18.70 -13.50
N ARG A 473 25.51 -19.64 -12.57
CA ARG A 473 25.99 -20.99 -12.91
C ARG A 473 24.95 -21.78 -13.72
N CYS A 474 23.66 -21.55 -13.51
CA CYS A 474 22.60 -22.18 -14.28
C CYS A 474 22.49 -21.60 -15.70
N GLN A 475 22.66 -20.29 -15.86
CA GLN A 475 22.68 -19.60 -17.16
C GLN A 475 23.90 -20.01 -18.01
N LEU A 476 25.10 -20.04 -17.42
CA LEU A 476 26.31 -20.53 -18.09
C LEU A 476 26.13 -21.98 -18.59
N ARG A 477 25.56 -22.87 -17.77
CA ARG A 477 25.25 -24.26 -18.16
C ARG A 477 24.20 -24.34 -19.28
N ARG A 478 23.24 -23.43 -19.32
CA ARG A 478 22.23 -23.33 -20.39
C ARG A 478 22.85 -22.85 -21.71
N GLU A 479 23.76 -21.88 -21.67
CA GLU A 479 24.52 -21.43 -22.83
C GLU A 479 25.47 -22.50 -23.37
N GLU A 480 26.20 -23.20 -22.50
CA GLU A 480 27.04 -24.34 -22.89
C GLU A 480 26.21 -25.46 -23.53
N SER A 481 25.02 -25.75 -22.98
CA SER A 481 24.09 -26.71 -23.57
C SER A 481 23.56 -26.27 -24.93
N ARG A 482 23.28 -24.98 -25.12
CA ARG A 482 22.88 -24.40 -26.42
C ARG A 482 24.00 -24.53 -27.43
N GLN A 483 25.23 -24.15 -27.08
CA GLN A 483 26.40 -24.31 -27.96
C GLN A 483 26.70 -25.77 -28.28
N LYS A 484 26.44 -26.70 -27.34
CA LYS A 484 26.58 -28.13 -27.58
C LYS A 484 25.51 -28.65 -28.54
N LYS A 485 24.25 -28.20 -28.41
CA LYS A 485 23.18 -28.50 -29.36
C LYS A 485 23.46 -27.93 -30.75
N GLU A 486 23.98 -26.71 -30.84
CA GLU A 486 24.36 -26.08 -32.12
C GLU A 486 25.49 -26.84 -32.81
N ARG A 487 26.52 -27.26 -32.05
CA ARG A 487 27.60 -28.13 -32.56
C ARG A 487 27.07 -29.49 -33.01
N ASN A 488 26.13 -30.07 -32.27
CA ASN A 488 25.50 -31.34 -32.66
C ASN A 488 24.65 -31.19 -33.92
N LYS A 489 23.94 -30.07 -34.08
CA LYS A 489 23.15 -29.76 -35.27
C LYS A 489 24.05 -29.60 -36.50
N GLN A 490 25.15 -28.85 -36.37
CA GLN A 490 26.16 -28.72 -37.44
C GLN A 490 26.83 -30.05 -37.78
N PHE A 491 27.04 -30.93 -36.79
CA PHE A 491 27.55 -32.28 -37.02
C PHE A 491 26.54 -33.15 -37.80
N VAL A 492 25.26 -33.10 -37.43
CA VAL A 492 24.19 -33.83 -38.12
C VAL A 492 23.98 -33.31 -39.54
N GLU A 493 24.02 -32.00 -39.76
CA GLU A 493 23.96 -31.40 -41.11
C GLU A 493 25.13 -31.86 -42.00
N ARG A 494 26.37 -31.86 -41.47
CA ARG A 494 27.53 -32.41 -42.21
C ARG A 494 27.39 -33.91 -42.50
N TYR A 495 26.80 -34.67 -41.58
CA TYR A 495 26.59 -36.10 -41.76
C TYR A 495 25.55 -36.37 -42.86
N LEU A 496 24.45 -35.61 -42.86
CA LEU A 496 23.39 -35.69 -43.87
C LEU A 496 23.89 -35.28 -45.26
N ASP A 497 24.70 -34.22 -45.37
CA ASP A 497 25.34 -33.82 -46.63
C ASP A 497 26.29 -34.89 -47.17
N CYS A 498 27.01 -35.58 -46.29
CA CYS A 498 27.90 -36.68 -46.68
C CYS A 498 27.10 -37.90 -47.20
N THR A 499 25.96 -38.22 -46.58
CA THR A 499 25.09 -39.33 -47.03
C THR A 499 24.36 -39.00 -48.33
N PHE A 500 23.85 -37.78 -48.51
CA PHE A 500 23.20 -37.35 -49.75
C PHE A 500 24.17 -37.31 -50.94
N SER A 501 25.45 -36.99 -50.69
CA SER A 501 26.49 -37.03 -51.73
C SER A 501 26.77 -38.47 -52.22
N LYS A 502 26.76 -39.47 -51.32
CA LYS A 502 26.92 -40.89 -51.68
C LYS A 502 25.73 -41.43 -52.48
N GLU A 503 24.50 -41.03 -52.15
CA GLU A 503 23.31 -41.44 -52.92
C GLU A 503 23.26 -40.81 -54.30
N LYS A 504 23.66 -39.52 -54.45
CA LYS A 504 23.77 -38.85 -55.75
C LYS A 504 24.81 -39.50 -56.67
N ALA A 505 25.91 -40.01 -56.12
CA ALA A 505 26.92 -40.75 -56.88
C ALA A 505 26.40 -42.11 -57.36
N SER A 506 25.62 -42.80 -56.52
CA SER A 506 24.99 -44.08 -56.87
C SER A 506 23.93 -43.92 -57.98
N TRP A 507 23.11 -42.86 -57.91
CA TRP A 507 22.13 -42.55 -58.96
C TRP A 507 22.79 -42.18 -60.29
N LYS A 508 23.85 -41.36 -60.29
CA LYS A 508 24.59 -41.03 -61.53
C LYS A 508 25.20 -42.25 -62.22
N MET A 509 25.71 -43.23 -61.47
CA MET A 509 26.18 -44.49 -62.07
C MET A 509 25.05 -45.29 -62.73
N TRP A 510 23.86 -45.29 -62.14
CA TRP A 510 22.69 -45.97 -62.70
C TRP A 510 22.19 -45.31 -63.99
N THR A 511 22.17 -43.97 -64.06
CA THR A 511 21.76 -43.23 -65.26
C THR A 511 22.72 -43.44 -66.45
N VAL A 512 24.03 -43.48 -66.20
CA VAL A 512 25.03 -43.75 -67.24
C VAL A 512 24.91 -45.18 -67.79
N HIS A 513 24.57 -46.16 -66.93
CA HIS A 513 24.34 -47.53 -67.35
C HIS A 513 23.06 -47.69 -68.20
N SER A 514 22.02 -46.92 -67.89
CA SER A 514 20.76 -46.86 -68.64
C SER A 514 20.93 -46.23 -70.05
N GLU A 515 21.70 -45.15 -70.17
CA GLU A 515 21.94 -44.49 -71.46
C GLU A 515 22.81 -45.31 -72.41
N LYS A 516 23.83 -46.02 -71.90
CA LYS A 516 24.62 -46.97 -72.71
C LYS A 516 23.74 -48.08 -73.30
N LYS A 517 22.75 -48.57 -72.54
CA LYS A 517 21.80 -49.59 -73.00
C LYS A 517 20.84 -49.05 -74.09
N LYS A 518 20.45 -47.78 -74.02
CA LYS A 518 19.60 -47.12 -75.05
C LYS A 518 20.34 -46.82 -76.35
N LEU A 519 21.65 -46.51 -76.30
CA LEU A 519 22.47 -46.28 -77.50
C LEU A 519 22.78 -47.56 -78.28
N GLN A 520 22.79 -48.73 -77.61
CA GLN A 520 22.99 -50.02 -78.27
C GLN A 520 21.74 -50.50 -79.03
N ILE A 521 20.54 -50.06 -78.61
CA ILE A 521 19.25 -50.43 -79.23
C ILE A 521 18.89 -49.53 -80.44
N LYS A 522 19.43 -48.31 -80.52
CA LYS A 522 19.20 -47.38 -81.65
C LYS A 522 20.04 -47.66 -82.90
N ARG A 523 21.02 -48.58 -82.84
CA ARG A 523 21.81 -48.99 -84.02
C ARG A 523 21.18 -50.13 -84.83
N THR A 524 20.11 -50.74 -84.35
CA THR A 524 19.54 -51.97 -84.94
C THR A 524 18.20 -51.82 -85.66
N ASN A 525 17.57 -50.63 -85.73
CA ASN A 525 16.27 -50.48 -86.41
C ASN A 525 16.16 -49.18 -87.22
N LEU A 526 16.53 -49.25 -88.50
CA LEU A 526 16.15 -48.33 -89.57
C LEU A 526 15.61 -49.17 -90.75
N VAL A 527 14.26 -49.25 -90.84
CA VAL A 527 13.37 -49.26 -92.03
C VAL A 527 13.72 -50.26 -93.18
N ILE A 528 13.01 -51.40 -93.39
CA ILE A 528 11.62 -51.70 -93.90
C ILE A 528 11.46 -51.57 -95.45
N PRO A 529 10.85 -52.55 -96.17
CA PRO A 529 10.31 -52.38 -97.52
C PRO A 529 8.75 -52.30 -97.59
N GLY A 530 8.25 -51.41 -98.46
CA GLY A 530 7.28 -51.72 -99.56
C GLY A 530 5.75 -51.68 -99.36
N GLY A 531 5.08 -50.68 -99.97
CA GLY A 531 4.19 -50.87 -101.16
C GLY A 531 2.66 -51.05 -101.06
N SER A 532 1.91 -50.17 -101.79
CA SER A 532 0.57 -50.31 -102.47
C SER A 532 -0.70 -50.56 -101.63
N GLU A 533 -1.93 -50.14 -101.95
CA GLU A 533 -2.68 -49.33 -102.96
C GLU A 533 -4.05 -49.07 -102.28
N LYS A 534 -4.71 -47.91 -102.41
CA LYS A 534 -5.59 -47.47 -103.52
C LYS A 534 -5.89 -45.98 -103.37
#